data_AF-A0AAV5CF76-F1
#
_entry.id   AF-A0AAV5CF76-F1
#
_cell.length_a   1.000
_cell.length_b   1.000
_cell.length_c   1.000
_cell.angle_alpha   90.00
_cell.angle_beta   90.00
_cell.angle_gamma   90.00
#
_symmetry.space_group_name_H-M   'P 1'
#
loop_
_entity.id
_entity.type
_entity.pdbx_description
1 polymer ?
#
loop_
_entity_poly.entity_id
_entity_poly.type
_entity_poly.pdbx_seq_one_letter_code
_entity_poly.pdbx_strand_id
1 'polypeptide(L)'
;MSIEDSTNVQLTRLSITAPGTSPNTDGIHITRSKDVQVTNCKIMTGDDCMSIENGTHNLHVSKVVCGPGHGISIGSLGDDNSRAEVSGITIDSVQLYGTTNGARIKTYQGGSGYAKDITFQNIIMDNVKNPIVVDQNYCDKAKPCKAQGSAVEVSNVVFKNIRGTTITKEAIKLTCSKNVPCHDITLQNIDLKMEGGKGAAESMCQNAKWRKSGTVLPQPCTSKN
;
A
#
# COMPACT_ATOMS: atom_id res chain seq x y z
N MET A 1 -15.71 6.44 6.09
CA MET A 1 -16.76 6.28 5.06
C MET A 1 -16.58 4.92 4.43
N SER A 2 -17.64 4.14 4.22
CA SER A 2 -17.54 2.80 3.60
C SER A 2 -18.29 2.76 2.26
N ILE A 3 -17.66 2.15 1.25
CA ILE A 3 -18.24 1.85 -0.07
C ILE A 3 -18.21 0.33 -0.22
N GLU A 4 -19.39 -0.28 -0.17
CA GLU A 4 -19.55 -1.73 -0.14
C GLU A 4 -20.56 -2.16 -1.20
N ASP A 5 -20.32 -3.30 -1.86
CA ASP A 5 -21.26 -3.94 -2.78
C ASP A 5 -21.81 -2.97 -3.84
N SER A 6 -20.95 -2.09 -4.34
CA SER A 6 -21.33 -0.94 -5.16
C SER A 6 -20.66 -0.96 -6.53
N THR A 7 -21.29 -0.32 -7.52
CA THR A 7 -20.71 -0.16 -8.86
C THR A 7 -20.90 1.28 -9.33
N ASN A 8 -19.91 1.84 -10.05
CA ASN A 8 -19.95 3.18 -10.63
C ASN A 8 -20.13 4.29 -9.57
N VAL A 9 -19.22 4.32 -8.60
CA VAL A 9 -19.23 5.28 -7.49
C VAL A 9 -18.22 6.39 -7.73
N GLN A 10 -18.61 7.64 -7.49
CA GLN A 10 -17.72 8.80 -7.55
C GLN A 10 -17.70 9.53 -6.21
N LEU A 11 -16.53 9.60 -5.59
CA LEU A 11 -16.25 10.36 -4.38
C LEU A 11 -15.38 11.55 -4.76
N THR A 12 -15.87 12.77 -4.56
CA THR A 12 -15.16 13.98 -5.02
C THR A 12 -15.24 15.11 -4.01
N ARG A 13 -14.11 15.82 -3.79
CA ARG A 13 -14.04 17.00 -2.92
C ARG A 13 -14.47 16.74 -1.48
N LEU A 14 -14.20 15.53 -0.97
CA LEU A 14 -14.48 15.18 0.41
C LEU A 14 -13.35 15.66 1.32
N SER A 15 -13.72 16.13 2.52
CA SER A 15 -12.79 16.36 3.62
C SER A 15 -13.21 15.48 4.80
N ILE A 16 -12.37 14.52 5.18
CA ILE A 16 -12.62 13.59 6.28
C ILE A 16 -11.55 13.85 7.34
N THR A 17 -11.96 14.12 8.58
CA THR A 17 -11.04 14.49 9.65
C THR A 17 -11.40 13.83 10.97
N ALA A 18 -10.40 13.20 11.58
CA ALA A 18 -10.40 12.67 12.94
C ALA A 18 -9.01 12.92 13.58
N PRO A 19 -8.89 12.92 14.92
CA PRO A 19 -7.59 13.01 15.57
C PRO A 19 -6.65 11.88 15.13
N GLY A 20 -5.37 12.18 14.90
CA GLY A 20 -4.37 11.20 14.46
C GLY A 20 -4.08 10.08 15.47
N THR A 21 -4.52 10.23 16.72
CA THR A 21 -4.44 9.21 17.78
C THR A 21 -5.72 8.38 17.91
N SER A 22 -6.75 8.64 17.09
CA SER A 22 -8.03 7.96 17.18
C SER A 22 -7.96 6.61 16.47
N PRO A 23 -8.05 5.48 17.19
CA PRO A 23 -7.92 4.16 16.59
C PRO A 23 -9.07 3.88 15.62
N ASN A 24 -8.80 3.10 14.56
CA ASN A 24 -9.81 2.56 13.64
C ASN A 24 -10.71 3.63 12.98
N THR A 25 -10.16 4.82 12.75
CA THR A 25 -10.86 5.91 12.04
C THR A 25 -10.53 5.92 10.56
N ASP A 26 -10.82 4.83 9.87
CA ASP A 26 -10.57 4.73 8.43
C ASP A 26 -11.29 5.87 7.67
N GLY A 27 -10.55 6.51 6.77
CA GLY A 27 -11.07 7.60 5.95
C GLY A 27 -12.10 7.11 4.95
N ILE A 28 -11.63 6.41 3.92
CA ILE A 28 -12.48 5.76 2.91
C ILE A 28 -12.12 4.27 2.85
N HIS A 29 -13.08 3.43 3.22
CA HIS A 29 -13.01 1.99 3.11
C HIS A 29 -13.76 1.55 1.85
N ILE A 30 -13.16 0.71 1.01
CA ILE A 30 -13.74 0.23 -0.25
C ILE A 30 -13.60 -1.28 -0.31
N THR A 31 -14.71 -1.98 -0.47
CA THR A 31 -14.75 -3.45 -0.56
C THR A 31 -15.86 -3.89 -1.48
N ARG A 32 -15.70 -5.06 -2.13
CA ARG A 32 -16.69 -5.67 -3.03
C ARG A 32 -17.31 -4.69 -4.02
N SER A 33 -16.50 -3.79 -4.57
CA SER A 33 -16.97 -2.66 -5.37
C SER A 33 -16.22 -2.53 -6.68
N LYS A 34 -16.91 -2.04 -7.72
CA LYS A 34 -16.35 -1.94 -9.06
C LYS A 34 -16.52 -0.54 -9.64
N ASP A 35 -15.57 -0.10 -10.46
CA ASP A 35 -15.65 1.18 -11.20
C ASP A 35 -15.81 2.36 -10.23
N VAL A 36 -14.89 2.46 -9.27
CA VAL A 36 -14.91 3.50 -8.22
C VAL A 36 -13.87 4.57 -8.54
N GLN A 37 -14.25 5.84 -8.39
CA GLN A 37 -13.35 6.98 -8.55
C GLN A 37 -13.33 7.84 -7.28
N VAL A 38 -12.13 8.11 -6.77
CA VAL A 38 -11.91 8.98 -5.61
C VAL A 38 -11.00 10.13 -6.03
N THR A 39 -11.51 11.36 -6.02
CA THR A 39 -10.78 12.50 -6.60
C THR A 39 -10.87 13.78 -5.77
N ASN A 40 -9.75 14.51 -5.64
CA ASN A 40 -9.69 15.80 -4.93
C ASN A 40 -10.12 15.70 -3.45
N CYS A 41 -9.72 14.65 -2.73
CA CYS A 41 -10.10 14.45 -1.33
C CYS A 41 -8.97 14.81 -0.36
N LYS A 42 -9.34 15.27 0.84
CA LYS A 42 -8.43 15.48 1.96
C LYS A 42 -8.83 14.56 3.11
N ILE A 43 -7.92 13.70 3.56
CA ILE A 43 -8.20 12.67 4.55
C ILE A 43 -7.14 12.76 5.65
N MET A 44 -7.58 13.04 6.87
CA MET A 44 -6.71 13.17 8.03
C MET A 44 -7.32 12.36 9.16
N THR A 45 -6.76 11.21 9.49
CA THR A 45 -7.37 10.28 10.45
C THR A 45 -6.32 9.61 11.33
N GLY A 46 -6.74 8.75 12.25
CA GLY A 46 -5.83 7.93 13.07
C GLY A 46 -5.58 6.53 12.52
N ASP A 47 -6.21 6.15 11.41
CA ASP A 47 -6.03 4.86 10.74
C ASP A 47 -5.83 5.05 9.21
N ASP A 48 -6.10 4.04 8.38
CA ASP A 48 -5.92 4.10 6.93
C ASP A 48 -6.70 5.29 6.34
N CYS A 49 -6.00 6.16 5.58
CA CYS A 49 -6.69 7.18 4.79
C CYS A 49 -7.62 6.51 3.79
N MET A 50 -7.12 5.43 3.19
CA MET A 50 -7.90 4.55 2.35
C MET A 50 -7.54 3.09 2.62
N SER A 51 -8.56 2.26 2.88
CA SER A 51 -8.47 0.80 2.90
C SER A 51 -9.20 0.24 1.68
N ILE A 52 -8.51 -0.59 0.89
CA ILE A 52 -9.01 -1.18 -0.35
C ILE A 52 -8.98 -2.70 -0.19
N GLU A 53 -10.14 -3.30 -0.01
CA GLU A 53 -10.27 -4.70 0.38
C GLU A 53 -10.83 -5.58 -0.74
N ASN A 54 -11.03 -6.85 -0.40
CA ASN A 54 -11.47 -7.92 -1.27
C ASN A 54 -12.66 -7.53 -2.17
N GLY A 55 -12.63 -7.99 -3.42
CA GLY A 55 -13.69 -7.78 -4.41
C GLY A 55 -13.68 -6.38 -5.02
N THR A 56 -12.61 -5.61 -4.81
CA THR A 56 -12.47 -4.28 -5.40
C THR A 56 -11.80 -4.36 -6.78
N HIS A 57 -12.49 -3.85 -7.79
CA HIS A 57 -12.02 -3.87 -9.19
C HIS A 57 -12.16 -2.50 -9.86
N ASN A 58 -11.18 -2.11 -10.67
CA ASN A 58 -11.20 -0.84 -11.42
C ASN A 58 -11.43 0.38 -10.51
N LEU A 59 -10.48 0.62 -9.60
CA LEU A 59 -10.47 1.78 -8.71
C LEU A 59 -9.45 2.80 -9.20
N HIS A 60 -9.88 4.04 -9.36
CA HIS A 60 -8.99 5.16 -9.67
C HIS A 60 -9.03 6.21 -8.55
N VAL A 61 -7.86 6.45 -7.95
CA VAL A 61 -7.66 7.46 -6.90
C VAL A 61 -6.76 8.54 -7.46
N SER A 62 -7.18 9.80 -7.40
CA SER A 62 -6.37 10.92 -7.87
C SER A 62 -6.47 12.16 -6.99
N LYS A 63 -5.38 12.92 -6.89
CA LYS A 63 -5.35 14.24 -6.20
C LYS A 63 -5.83 14.15 -4.76
N VAL A 64 -5.31 13.17 -4.02
CA VAL A 64 -5.64 12.95 -2.60
C VAL A 64 -4.52 13.47 -1.71
N VAL A 65 -4.91 14.16 -0.65
CA VAL A 65 -4.01 14.57 0.45
C VAL A 65 -4.35 13.71 1.66
N CYS A 66 -3.38 12.95 2.15
CA CYS A 66 -3.53 11.99 3.24
C CYS A 66 -2.54 12.30 4.37
N GLY A 67 -3.01 12.42 5.61
CA GLY A 67 -2.11 12.59 6.75
C GLY A 67 -2.72 13.40 7.90
N PRO A 68 -2.41 13.09 9.17
CA PRO A 68 -1.79 11.84 9.64
C PRO A 68 -2.69 10.62 9.34
N GLY A 69 -2.23 9.42 9.72
CA GLY A 69 -2.95 8.16 9.56
C GLY A 69 -2.05 6.99 9.15
N HIS A 70 -2.61 5.89 8.67
CA HIS A 70 -1.86 4.70 8.23
C HIS A 70 -1.47 4.70 6.75
N GLY A 71 -1.90 5.70 5.98
CA GLY A 71 -1.58 5.81 4.56
C GLY A 71 -2.67 5.24 3.65
N ILE A 72 -2.27 4.77 2.47
CA ILE A 72 -3.17 4.09 1.53
C ILE A 72 -2.80 2.62 1.47
N SER A 73 -3.75 1.77 1.84
CA SER A 73 -3.55 0.34 2.01
C SER A 73 -4.47 -0.45 1.10
N ILE A 74 -3.90 -1.40 0.35
CA ILE A 74 -4.63 -2.51 -0.24
C ILE A 74 -4.56 -3.68 0.73
N GLY A 75 -5.72 -4.10 1.22
CA GLY A 75 -5.90 -5.12 2.23
C GLY A 75 -6.33 -4.59 3.61
N SER A 76 -6.44 -5.46 4.60
CA SER A 76 -5.84 -6.80 4.60
C SER A 76 -6.60 -7.79 3.70
N LEU A 77 -5.85 -8.60 2.96
CA LEU A 77 -6.40 -9.58 2.03
C LEU A 77 -6.15 -11.01 2.51
N GLY A 78 -7.14 -11.88 2.35
CA GLY A 78 -6.99 -13.31 2.60
C GLY A 78 -6.97 -13.71 4.07
N ASP A 79 -7.55 -12.89 4.95
CA ASP A 79 -7.70 -13.23 6.37
C ASP A 79 -8.51 -14.52 6.55
N ASP A 80 -8.25 -15.26 7.64
CA ASP A 80 -8.88 -16.53 7.96
C ASP A 80 -8.91 -17.53 6.79
N ASN A 81 -7.80 -17.60 6.05
CA ASN A 81 -7.62 -18.45 4.86
C ASN A 81 -8.65 -18.16 3.73
N SER A 82 -9.23 -16.96 3.72
CA SER A 82 -10.22 -16.57 2.73
C SER A 82 -9.59 -16.33 1.35
N ARG A 83 -10.45 -16.35 0.33
CA ARG A 83 -10.10 -15.96 -1.03
C ARG A 83 -10.31 -14.46 -1.19
N ALA A 84 -9.28 -13.75 -1.66
CA ALA A 84 -9.34 -12.33 -1.94
C ALA A 84 -8.96 -12.02 -3.40
N GLU A 85 -9.73 -11.16 -4.05
CA GLU A 85 -9.49 -10.71 -5.42
C GLU A 85 -9.55 -9.19 -5.49
N VAL A 86 -8.43 -8.57 -5.88
CA VAL A 86 -8.33 -7.13 -6.12
C VAL A 86 -7.60 -6.92 -7.44
N SER A 87 -8.15 -6.08 -8.32
CA SER A 87 -7.45 -5.77 -9.58
C SER A 87 -7.78 -4.43 -10.22
N GLY A 88 -6.85 -3.93 -11.03
CA GLY A 88 -7.04 -2.69 -11.77
C GLY A 88 -7.11 -1.48 -10.84
N ILE A 89 -6.16 -1.36 -9.93
CA ILE A 89 -6.11 -0.27 -8.95
C ILE A 89 -5.08 0.75 -9.40
N THR A 90 -5.47 2.01 -9.55
CA THR A 90 -4.56 3.11 -9.85
C THR A 90 -4.67 4.17 -8.77
N ILE A 91 -3.56 4.46 -8.11
CA ILE A 91 -3.42 5.50 -7.09
C ILE A 91 -2.41 6.51 -7.63
N ASP A 92 -2.90 7.67 -8.01
CA ASP A 92 -2.14 8.70 -8.73
C ASP A 92 -2.18 10.04 -7.97
N SER A 93 -1.09 10.80 -8.02
CA SER A 93 -1.07 12.21 -7.62
C SER A 93 -1.50 12.39 -6.16
N VAL A 94 -0.88 11.61 -5.27
CA VAL A 94 -1.17 11.58 -3.84
C VAL A 94 -0.05 12.28 -3.06
N GLN A 95 -0.43 13.03 -2.03
CA GLN A 95 0.50 13.55 -1.03
C GLN A 95 0.23 12.88 0.31
N LEU A 96 1.25 12.26 0.91
CA LEU A 96 1.17 11.67 2.24
C LEU A 96 2.09 12.41 3.21
N TYR A 97 1.58 12.82 4.36
CA TYR A 97 2.39 13.47 5.39
C TYR A 97 2.18 12.87 6.78
N GLY A 98 3.27 12.57 7.48
CA GLY A 98 3.25 12.06 8.85
C GLY A 98 2.47 10.75 9.02
N THR A 99 2.30 9.97 7.95
CA THR A 99 1.58 8.69 7.98
C THR A 99 2.51 7.55 8.39
N THR A 100 1.93 6.48 8.96
CA THR A 100 2.72 5.29 9.31
C THR A 100 3.12 4.47 8.09
N ASN A 101 2.39 4.55 6.97
CA ASN A 101 2.78 3.96 5.71
C ASN A 101 2.46 4.89 4.54
N GLY A 102 3.13 4.67 3.41
CA GLY A 102 2.85 5.36 2.15
C GLY A 102 1.90 4.55 1.28
N ALA A 103 2.48 3.86 0.31
CA ALA A 103 1.84 2.88 -0.55
C ALA A 103 2.01 1.48 0.05
N ARG A 104 0.91 0.88 0.52
CA ARG A 104 0.95 -0.41 1.24
C ARG A 104 0.06 -1.46 0.59
N ILE A 105 0.56 -2.68 0.45
CA ILE A 105 -0.20 -3.90 0.18
C ILE A 105 0.04 -4.86 1.35
N LYS A 106 -1.02 -5.33 2.01
CA LYS A 106 -0.96 -6.25 3.16
C LYS A 106 -1.85 -7.47 2.93
N THR A 107 -1.28 -8.67 2.98
CA THR A 107 -2.03 -9.93 2.84
C THR A 107 -1.65 -10.92 3.94
N TYR A 108 -2.61 -11.72 4.38
CA TYR A 108 -2.36 -12.81 5.32
C TYR A 108 -1.79 -14.03 4.61
N GLN A 109 -0.97 -14.79 5.33
CA GLN A 109 -0.63 -16.15 4.95
C GLN A 109 -1.85 -17.05 5.14
N GLY A 110 -1.99 -18.07 4.29
CA GLY A 110 -3.14 -18.98 4.26
C GLY A 110 -4.21 -18.57 3.26
N GLY A 111 -4.31 -17.26 2.95
CA GLY A 111 -5.22 -16.73 1.95
C GLY A 111 -4.96 -17.25 0.53
N SER A 112 -5.91 -16.98 -0.38
CA SER A 112 -5.85 -17.37 -1.79
C SER A 112 -6.44 -16.29 -2.70
N GLY A 113 -6.33 -16.44 -4.02
CA GLY A 113 -6.76 -15.43 -5.00
C GLY A 113 -5.62 -14.51 -5.42
N TYR A 114 -5.89 -13.25 -5.73
CA TYR A 114 -4.90 -12.32 -6.28
C TYR A 114 -5.10 -10.86 -5.87
N ALA A 115 -4.01 -10.11 -5.86
CA ALA A 115 -3.93 -8.65 -5.88
C ALA A 115 -3.01 -8.26 -7.04
N LYS A 116 -3.60 -7.85 -8.17
CA LYS A 116 -2.85 -7.65 -9.43
C LYS A 116 -3.23 -6.41 -10.20
N ASP A 117 -2.38 -6.00 -11.13
CA ASP A 117 -2.61 -4.81 -11.97
C ASP A 117 -2.81 -3.55 -11.10
N ILE A 118 -1.84 -3.30 -10.21
CA ILE A 118 -1.87 -2.23 -9.22
C ILE A 118 -0.79 -1.21 -9.55
N THR A 119 -1.15 0.06 -9.62
CA THR A 119 -0.21 1.16 -9.86
C THR A 119 -0.31 2.21 -8.75
N PHE A 120 0.80 2.47 -8.09
CA PHE A 120 1.02 3.63 -7.23
C PHE A 120 1.95 4.59 -7.98
N GLN A 121 1.47 5.79 -8.33
CA GLN A 121 2.25 6.73 -9.11
C GLN A 121 2.12 8.20 -8.70
N ASN A 122 3.17 8.97 -8.99
CA ASN A 122 3.22 10.42 -8.74
C ASN A 122 2.90 10.75 -7.28
N ILE A 123 3.61 10.08 -6.36
CA ILE A 123 3.36 10.21 -4.91
C ILE A 123 4.46 11.05 -4.27
N ILE A 124 4.06 12.02 -3.46
CA ILE A 124 4.95 12.82 -2.61
C ILE A 124 4.75 12.40 -1.17
N MET A 125 5.85 12.11 -0.47
CA MET A 125 5.84 11.68 0.92
C MET A 125 6.62 12.66 1.79
N ASP A 126 6.06 13.04 2.93
CA ASP A 126 6.71 13.86 3.95
C ASP A 126 6.63 13.16 5.30
N ASN A 127 7.78 12.80 5.86
CA ASN A 127 7.88 12.17 7.17
C ASN A 127 7.03 10.90 7.32
N VAL A 128 6.98 10.09 6.26
CA VAL A 128 6.24 8.83 6.25
C VAL A 128 7.08 7.73 6.89
N LYS A 129 6.51 6.94 7.80
CA LYS A 129 7.29 5.93 8.54
C LYS A 129 7.73 4.77 7.65
N ASN A 130 6.83 4.18 6.86
CA ASN A 130 7.12 3.08 5.92
C ASN A 130 6.60 3.44 4.51
N PRO A 131 7.39 4.12 3.67
CA PRO A 131 6.97 4.64 2.36
C PRO A 131 6.37 3.60 1.41
N ILE A 132 7.07 2.52 1.08
CA ILE A 132 6.62 1.50 0.14
C ILE A 132 6.65 0.15 0.83
N VAL A 133 5.50 -0.49 0.95
CA VAL A 133 5.35 -1.77 1.67
C VAL A 133 4.53 -2.75 0.84
N VAL A 134 5.07 -3.94 0.62
CA VAL A 134 4.33 -5.14 0.23
C VAL A 134 4.63 -6.20 1.28
N ASP A 135 3.62 -6.61 2.04
CA ASP A 135 3.76 -7.58 3.13
C ASP A 135 2.72 -8.71 2.99
N GLN A 136 3.17 -9.88 2.51
CA GLN A 136 2.35 -11.09 2.47
C GLN A 136 2.44 -11.92 3.76
N ASN A 137 3.11 -11.41 4.79
CA ASN A 137 3.22 -12.03 6.10
C ASN A 137 2.48 -11.21 7.17
N TYR A 138 1.48 -10.42 6.75
CA TYR A 138 0.73 -9.55 7.64
C TYR A 138 0.08 -10.38 8.76
N CYS A 139 0.20 -9.87 9.98
CA CYS A 139 -0.36 -10.48 11.17
C CYS A 139 -0.61 -9.38 12.21
N ASP A 140 -1.87 -9.18 12.56
CA ASP A 140 -2.35 -8.22 13.55
C ASP A 140 -2.41 -8.79 14.98
N LYS A 141 -2.08 -10.09 15.14
CA LYS A 141 -2.07 -10.78 16.42
C LYS A 141 -0.79 -10.48 17.21
N ALA A 142 -0.91 -10.42 18.54
CA ALA A 142 0.23 -10.19 19.44
C ALA A 142 1.31 -11.29 19.35
N LYS A 143 0.93 -12.50 18.95
CA LYS A 143 1.85 -13.60 18.64
C LYS A 143 2.01 -13.70 17.13
N PRO A 144 3.24 -13.94 16.62
CA PRO A 144 3.46 -14.17 15.20
C PRO A 144 2.53 -15.26 14.66
N CYS A 145 1.89 -14.96 13.53
CA CYS A 145 1.07 -15.93 12.82
C CYS A 145 1.95 -17.09 12.36
N LYS A 146 1.38 -18.31 12.36
CA LYS A 146 2.12 -19.50 11.89
C LYS A 146 2.33 -19.39 10.38
N ALA A 147 3.51 -19.80 9.93
CA ALA A 147 3.80 -19.96 8.51
C ALA A 147 2.77 -20.88 7.85
N GLN A 148 2.17 -20.46 6.73
CA GLN A 148 1.23 -21.26 5.96
C GLN A 148 1.70 -21.51 4.51
N GLY A 149 1.13 -22.53 3.88
CA GLY A 149 1.49 -23.00 2.54
C GLY A 149 1.00 -22.09 1.39
N SER A 150 -0.08 -21.36 1.61
CA SER A 150 -0.72 -20.48 0.63
C SER A 150 -0.58 -19.00 1.02
N ALA A 151 -0.77 -18.11 0.05
CA ALA A 151 -1.00 -16.69 0.24
C ALA A 151 -1.74 -16.14 -0.99
N VAL A 152 -2.33 -14.96 -0.86
CA VAL A 152 -2.86 -14.19 -2.00
C VAL A 152 -1.70 -13.89 -2.96
N GLU A 153 -1.85 -14.20 -4.25
CA GLU A 153 -0.83 -13.87 -5.26
C GLU A 153 -0.73 -12.34 -5.44
N VAL A 154 0.47 -11.78 -5.33
CA VAL A 154 0.72 -10.35 -5.59
C VAL A 154 1.57 -10.22 -6.85
N SER A 155 0.98 -9.69 -7.92
CA SER A 155 1.63 -9.63 -9.22
C SER A 155 1.32 -8.35 -10.01
N ASN A 156 2.21 -7.99 -10.94
CA ASN A 156 2.07 -6.79 -11.79
C ASN A 156 1.76 -5.51 -10.98
N VAL A 157 2.65 -5.19 -10.02
CA VAL A 157 2.55 -3.98 -9.20
C VAL A 157 3.60 -2.97 -9.64
N VAL A 158 3.17 -1.74 -9.90
CA VAL A 158 4.04 -0.65 -10.33
C VAL A 158 4.08 0.43 -9.26
N PHE A 159 5.29 0.76 -8.81
CA PHE A 159 5.59 1.95 -8.03
C PHE A 159 6.39 2.91 -8.91
N LYS A 160 5.84 4.09 -9.19
CA LYS A 160 6.40 5.01 -10.19
C LYS A 160 6.41 6.46 -9.73
N ASN A 161 7.52 7.17 -9.95
CA ASN A 161 7.62 8.60 -9.65
C ASN A 161 7.24 8.92 -8.19
N ILE A 162 7.84 8.20 -7.24
CA ILE A 162 7.57 8.38 -5.80
C ILE A 162 8.78 9.08 -5.19
N ARG A 163 8.56 10.21 -4.51
CA ARG A 163 9.64 10.97 -3.88
C ARG A 163 9.26 11.48 -2.50
N GLY A 164 10.23 11.65 -1.62
CA GLY A 164 9.93 12.18 -0.29
C GLY A 164 10.91 11.81 0.81
N THR A 165 10.44 11.97 2.04
CA THR A 165 11.20 11.67 3.25
C THR A 165 10.56 10.54 4.06
N THR A 166 11.42 9.76 4.73
CA THR A 166 11.05 8.73 5.70
C THR A 166 11.69 8.99 7.05
N ILE A 167 10.98 8.63 8.11
CA ILE A 167 11.50 8.70 9.49
C ILE A 167 12.06 7.36 9.99
N THR A 168 12.00 6.30 9.18
CA THR A 168 12.67 5.03 9.45
C THR A 168 13.55 4.60 8.29
N LYS A 169 14.52 3.73 8.58
CA LYS A 169 15.50 3.26 7.59
C LYS A 169 14.87 2.49 6.44
N GLU A 170 13.94 1.58 6.70
CA GLU A 170 13.33 0.71 5.69
C GLU A 170 12.32 1.48 4.83
N ALA A 171 12.79 2.16 3.79
CA ALA A 171 11.92 2.96 2.92
C ALA A 171 11.17 2.10 1.89
N ILE A 172 11.80 1.03 1.42
CA ILE A 172 11.21 0.06 0.49
C ILE A 172 11.24 -1.31 1.16
N LYS A 173 10.07 -1.89 1.42
CA LYS A 173 9.92 -3.18 2.05
C LYS A 173 9.04 -4.11 1.22
N LEU A 174 9.63 -5.15 0.65
CA LEU A 174 8.94 -6.15 -0.15
C LEU A 174 9.10 -7.54 0.50
N THR A 175 8.26 -7.84 1.48
CA THR A 175 8.28 -9.09 2.26
C THR A 175 7.19 -10.04 1.82
N CYS A 176 7.54 -10.89 0.86
CA CYS A 176 6.60 -11.80 0.20
C CYS A 176 6.68 -13.22 0.75
N SER A 177 5.64 -14.01 0.50
CA SER A 177 5.56 -15.42 0.90
C SER A 177 6.63 -16.23 0.17
N LYS A 178 7.27 -17.17 0.89
CA LYS A 178 8.21 -18.11 0.27
C LYS A 178 7.51 -19.06 -0.71
N ASN A 179 6.28 -19.44 -0.39
CA ASN A 179 5.51 -20.42 -1.17
C ASN A 179 4.76 -19.78 -2.34
N VAL A 180 4.43 -18.49 -2.22
CA VAL A 180 3.78 -17.69 -3.27
C VAL A 180 4.53 -16.35 -3.43
N PRO A 181 5.76 -16.36 -4.01
CA PRO A 181 6.58 -15.17 -4.17
C PRO A 181 5.88 -14.08 -4.99
N CYS A 182 6.08 -12.81 -4.63
CA CYS A 182 5.62 -11.72 -5.48
C CYS A 182 6.40 -11.68 -6.79
N HIS A 183 5.74 -11.31 -7.90
CA HIS A 183 6.40 -11.16 -9.19
C HIS A 183 5.89 -9.96 -10.00
N ASP A 184 6.65 -9.60 -11.04
CA ASP A 184 6.37 -8.46 -11.91
C ASP A 184 6.23 -7.12 -11.17
N ILE A 185 6.97 -6.96 -10.06
CA ILE A 185 7.03 -5.70 -9.33
C ILE A 185 7.97 -4.73 -10.06
N THR A 186 7.49 -3.55 -10.41
CA THR A 186 8.28 -2.51 -11.07
C THR A 186 8.52 -1.34 -10.12
N LEU A 187 9.79 -1.03 -9.88
CA LEU A 187 10.23 0.17 -9.17
C LEU A 187 10.79 1.17 -10.18
N GLN A 188 10.14 2.31 -10.37
CA GLN A 188 10.53 3.29 -11.37
C GLN A 188 10.61 4.70 -10.81
N ASN A 189 11.75 5.38 -10.98
CA ASN A 189 11.90 6.78 -10.57
C ASN A 189 11.49 7.03 -9.10
N ILE A 190 12.13 6.32 -8.18
CA ILE A 190 11.89 6.44 -6.73
C ILE A 190 13.04 7.26 -6.11
N ASP A 191 12.72 8.26 -5.29
CA ASP A 191 13.70 9.06 -4.54
C ASP A 191 13.22 9.30 -3.10
N LEU A 192 13.51 8.36 -2.21
CA LEU A 192 13.16 8.38 -0.80
C LEU A 192 14.41 8.53 0.07
N LYS A 193 14.39 9.51 0.99
CA LYS A 193 15.52 9.88 1.84
C LYS A 193 15.12 9.89 3.30
N MET A 194 16.09 9.70 4.19
CA MET A 194 15.84 9.94 5.62
C MET A 194 15.51 11.41 5.86
N GLU A 195 14.52 11.68 6.71
CA GLU A 195 14.22 13.01 7.20
C GLU A 195 15.48 13.65 7.82
N GLY A 196 15.72 14.92 7.48
CA GLY A 196 16.83 15.71 8.02
C GLY A 196 18.22 15.18 7.65
N GLY A 197 18.33 14.28 6.67
CA GLY A 197 19.61 13.72 6.24
C GLY A 197 20.30 12.85 7.30
N LYS A 198 19.54 12.32 8.28
CA LYS A 198 20.04 11.55 9.43
C LYS A 198 20.48 10.11 9.08
N GLY A 199 21.08 9.92 7.90
CA GLY A 199 21.53 8.64 7.38
C GLY A 199 20.95 8.31 6.02
N ALA A 200 21.17 7.07 5.58
CA ALA A 200 20.63 6.55 4.32
C ALA A 200 19.34 5.77 4.58
N ALA A 201 18.36 5.97 3.70
CA ALA A 201 17.25 5.04 3.57
C ALA A 201 17.78 3.71 2.99
N GLU A 202 17.09 2.63 3.30
CA GLU A 202 17.46 1.25 2.94
C GLU A 202 16.25 0.53 2.33
N SER A 203 16.54 -0.55 1.59
CA SER A 203 15.52 -1.44 1.03
C SER A 203 15.66 -2.84 1.62
N MET A 204 14.55 -3.45 1.98
CA MET A 204 14.46 -4.85 2.42
C MET A 204 13.56 -5.62 1.46
N CYS A 205 14.02 -6.77 0.96
CA CYS A 205 13.16 -7.66 0.20
C CYS A 205 13.40 -9.13 0.50
N GLN A 206 12.33 -9.88 0.41
CA GLN A 206 12.30 -11.31 0.66
C GLN A 206 11.25 -11.94 -0.27
N ASN A 207 11.64 -12.94 -1.05
CA ASN A 207 10.77 -13.66 -2.00
C ASN A 207 10.02 -12.73 -2.99
N ALA A 208 10.64 -11.63 -3.41
CA ALA A 208 10.03 -10.67 -4.33
C ALA A 208 10.88 -10.55 -5.60
N LYS A 209 10.28 -10.85 -6.76
CA LYS A 209 10.89 -10.60 -8.06
C LYS A 209 10.49 -9.21 -8.54
N TRP A 210 11.47 -8.32 -8.61
CA TRP A 210 11.27 -6.94 -9.02
C TRP A 210 12.24 -6.55 -10.14
N ARG A 211 11.86 -5.52 -10.90
CA ARG A 211 12.72 -4.84 -11.87
C ARG A 211 12.74 -3.35 -11.57
N LYS A 212 13.87 -2.69 -11.88
CA LYS A 212 13.99 -1.24 -11.78
C LYS A 212 14.10 -0.57 -13.13
N SER A 213 13.59 0.65 -13.23
CA SER A 213 13.75 1.54 -14.38
C SER A 213 14.02 2.97 -13.92
N GLY A 214 14.99 3.65 -14.53
CA GLY A 214 15.44 4.96 -14.10
C GLY A 214 16.08 4.96 -12.72
N THR A 215 16.01 6.09 -12.01
CA THR A 215 16.63 6.25 -10.69
C THR A 215 15.77 5.60 -9.61
N VAL A 216 16.35 4.75 -8.77
CA VAL A 216 15.67 4.18 -7.60
C VAL A 216 16.58 4.33 -6.39
N LEU A 217 16.17 5.21 -5.48
CA LEU A 217 16.81 5.53 -4.21
C LEU A 217 15.77 5.37 -3.08
N PRO A 218 16.05 4.57 -2.04
CA PRO A 218 17.26 3.78 -1.84
C PRO A 218 17.44 2.67 -2.89
N GLN A 219 18.67 2.19 -3.07
CA GLN A 219 18.93 1.10 -4.00
C GLN A 219 18.07 -0.10 -3.61
N PRO A 220 17.39 -0.75 -4.57
CA PRO A 220 16.67 -1.98 -4.28
C PRO A 220 17.60 -3.04 -3.71
N CYS A 221 17.09 -3.74 -2.70
CA CYS A 221 17.61 -4.98 -2.14
C CYS A 221 18.15 -5.93 -3.22
N THR A 222 19.30 -6.57 -3.03
CA THR A 222 19.71 -7.68 -3.93
C THR A 222 18.72 -8.84 -3.75
N SER A 223 18.11 -9.35 -4.83
CA SER A 223 17.18 -10.48 -4.73
C SER A 223 17.88 -11.68 -4.09
N LYS A 224 17.61 -11.97 -2.82
CA LYS A 224 17.94 -13.26 -2.24
C LYS A 224 16.80 -14.20 -2.62
N ASN A 225 17.02 -14.96 -3.69
CA ASN A 225 16.18 -16.10 -4.05
C ASN A 225 16.27 -17.17 -2.95
#